data_AF-A0A1C5TSU0-F1
#
_entry.id   AF-A0A1C5TSU0-F1
#
_cell.length_a   1.000
_cell.length_b   1.000
_cell.length_c   1.000
_cell.angle_alpha   90.00
_cell.angle_beta   90.00
_cell.angle_gamma   90.00
#
_symmetry.space_group_name_H-M   'P 1'
#
loop_
_entity.id
_entity.type
_entity.pdbx_description
1 polymer ?
#
loop_
_entity_poly.entity_id
_entity_poly.type
_entity_poly.pdbx_seq_one_letter_code
_entity_poly.pdbx_strand_id
1 'polypeptide(L)'
;MEFNKPVSNPMMVGSIELLKAEDTPEHRQMFLDELQKAKFLSPVVIDPVPVPDENGRVTIARDAKVQFPMLSTEDGRKFFMAFTDWTELKRWRDEENQQTFAMNFDDYAGMLLRKDAQGNISPALGFVINPFGGNIVVTREMVASMIAAKLKAAGRPVPPAPGTPGAPTQPKQQ
;
A
#
# COMPACT_ATOMS: atom_id res chain seq x y z
N MET A 1 -10.06 1.81 -3.89
CA MET A 1 -10.26 0.42 -3.40
C MET A 1 -11.55 -0.21 -3.95
N GLU A 2 -11.45 -1.42 -4.52
CA GLU A 2 -12.59 -2.25 -5.00
C GLU A 2 -12.64 -3.56 -4.20
N PHE A 3 -13.80 -3.99 -3.70
CA PHE A 3 -13.92 -5.18 -2.84
C PHE A 3 -13.94 -6.49 -3.63
N ASN A 4 -13.13 -7.46 -3.20
CA ASN A 4 -13.05 -8.84 -3.72
C ASN A 4 -12.93 -8.94 -5.25
N LYS A 5 -12.21 -8.00 -5.86
CA LYS A 5 -11.95 -7.99 -7.30
C LYS A 5 -10.70 -8.82 -7.61
N PRO A 6 -10.71 -9.70 -8.62
CA PRO A 6 -9.49 -10.38 -9.04
C PRO A 6 -8.47 -9.36 -9.56
N VAL A 7 -7.22 -9.59 -9.19
CA VAL A 7 -6.08 -8.76 -9.55
C VAL A 7 -4.98 -9.67 -10.09
N SER A 8 -4.28 -9.20 -11.11
CA SER A 8 -3.09 -9.85 -11.68
C SER A 8 -2.17 -8.76 -12.21
N ASN A 9 -0.88 -8.79 -11.83
CA ASN A 9 0.11 -7.79 -12.23
C ASN A 9 1.35 -8.42 -12.87
N PRO A 10 1.24 -9.01 -14.07
CA PRO A 10 2.38 -9.67 -14.72
C PRO A 10 3.55 -8.70 -14.97
N MET A 11 3.27 -7.44 -15.35
CA MET A 11 4.29 -6.43 -15.56
C MET A 11 5.01 -6.03 -14.26
N MET A 12 4.29 -5.98 -13.14
CA MET A 12 4.87 -5.72 -11.82
C MET A 12 5.75 -6.89 -11.37
N VAL A 13 5.31 -8.12 -11.59
CA VAL A 13 6.13 -9.32 -11.28
C VAL A 13 7.41 -9.30 -12.13
N GLY A 14 7.30 -9.04 -13.42
CA GLY A 14 8.46 -8.95 -14.32
C GLY A 14 9.42 -7.82 -13.94
N SER A 15 8.93 -6.64 -13.55
CA SER A 15 9.80 -5.54 -13.11
C SER A 15 10.53 -5.84 -11.79
N ILE A 16 9.87 -6.57 -10.87
CA ILE A 16 10.49 -7.08 -9.65
C ILE A 16 11.60 -8.10 -9.98
N GLU A 17 11.37 -9.02 -10.92
CA GLU A 17 12.38 -9.99 -11.34
C GLU A 17 13.61 -9.31 -11.95
N LEU A 18 13.40 -8.33 -12.83
CA LEU A 18 14.48 -7.53 -13.42
C LEU A 18 15.28 -6.78 -12.35
N LEU A 19 14.59 -6.15 -11.40
CA LEU A 19 15.23 -5.43 -10.30
C LEU A 19 16.07 -6.36 -9.40
N LYS A 20 15.59 -7.59 -9.15
CA LYS A 20 16.31 -8.59 -8.36
C LYS A 20 17.47 -9.21 -9.12
N ALA A 21 17.36 -9.34 -10.44
CA ALA A 21 18.42 -9.84 -11.30
C ALA A 21 19.54 -8.81 -11.45
N GLU A 22 19.20 -7.54 -11.68
CA GLU A 22 20.15 -6.45 -11.85
C GLU A 22 19.57 -5.12 -11.37
N ASP A 23 20.24 -4.47 -10.43
CA ASP A 23 19.77 -3.23 -9.82
C ASP A 23 20.25 -1.98 -10.58
N THR A 24 19.78 -1.85 -11.83
CA THR A 24 20.09 -0.71 -12.70
C THR A 24 19.11 0.46 -12.49
N PRO A 25 19.51 1.71 -12.79
CA PRO A 25 18.58 2.85 -12.81
C PRO A 25 17.33 2.61 -13.68
N GLU A 26 17.50 1.93 -14.82
CA GLU A 26 16.43 1.62 -15.76
C GLU A 26 15.44 0.62 -15.17
N HIS A 27 15.92 -0.46 -14.53
CA HIS A 27 15.07 -1.46 -13.89
C HIS A 27 14.32 -0.87 -12.69
N ARG A 28 14.98 -0.02 -11.90
CA ARG A 28 14.34 0.74 -10.81
C ARG A 28 13.23 1.64 -11.34
N GLN A 29 13.47 2.37 -12.43
CA GLN A 29 12.46 3.24 -13.01
C GLN A 29 11.26 2.44 -13.51
N MET A 30 11.48 1.31 -14.20
CA MET A 30 10.40 0.42 -14.64
C MET A 30 9.57 -0.10 -13.46
N PHE A 31 10.22 -0.52 -12.38
CA PHE A 31 9.53 -0.93 -11.15
C PHE A 31 8.67 0.22 -10.57
N LEU A 32 9.20 1.44 -10.48
CA LEU A 32 8.47 2.59 -9.95
C LEU A 32 7.28 2.99 -10.83
N ASP A 33 7.41 2.87 -12.15
CA ASP A 33 6.34 3.16 -13.10
C ASP A 33 5.22 2.12 -13.01
N GLU A 34 5.56 0.84 -12.90
CA GLU A 34 4.58 -0.23 -12.73
C GLU A 34 3.93 -0.19 -11.34
N LEU A 35 4.68 0.15 -10.29
CA LEU A 35 4.15 0.30 -8.93
C LEU A 35 3.01 1.34 -8.87
N GLN A 36 3.11 2.42 -9.64
CA GLN A 36 2.07 3.46 -9.68
C GLN A 36 0.80 3.03 -10.41
N LYS A 37 0.91 2.11 -11.37
CA LYS A 37 -0.21 1.61 -12.18
C LYS A 37 -0.85 0.36 -11.58
N ALA A 38 -0.07 -0.42 -10.84
CA ALA A 38 -0.48 -1.70 -10.28
C ALA A 38 -1.62 -1.55 -9.27
N LYS A 39 -2.44 -2.60 -9.20
CA LYS A 39 -3.40 -2.82 -8.12
C LYS A 39 -2.95 -4.06 -7.37
N PHE A 40 -3.09 -4.09 -6.07
CA PHE A 40 -2.69 -5.22 -5.24
C PHE A 40 -3.89 -5.71 -4.46
N LEU A 41 -3.97 -7.02 -4.24
CA LEU A 41 -4.88 -7.55 -3.22
C LEU A 41 -4.29 -7.23 -1.86
N SER A 42 -5.01 -6.46 -1.06
CA SER A 42 -4.71 -6.30 0.35
C SER A 42 -5.72 -7.11 1.14
N PRO A 43 -5.28 -8.02 2.03
CA PRO A 43 -6.20 -8.77 2.86
C PRO A 43 -6.91 -7.83 3.83
N VAL A 44 -8.15 -8.15 4.15
CA VAL A 44 -8.92 -7.42 5.17
C VAL A 44 -9.69 -8.36 6.08
N VAL A 45 -9.89 -7.89 7.30
CA VAL A 45 -10.81 -8.48 8.26
C VAL A 45 -11.95 -7.50 8.43
N ILE A 46 -13.17 -7.96 8.16
CA ILE A 46 -14.38 -7.16 8.27
C ILE A 46 -15.26 -7.75 9.36
N ASP A 47 -15.67 -6.91 10.30
CA ASP A 47 -16.52 -7.29 11.44
C ASP A 47 -17.81 -6.45 11.45
N PRO A 48 -19.00 -7.06 11.31
CA PRO A 48 -19.24 -8.50 11.14
C PRO A 48 -18.80 -9.03 9.77
N VAL A 49 -18.49 -10.33 9.70
CA VAL A 49 -18.06 -10.99 8.46
C VAL A 49 -19.17 -10.84 7.41
N PRO A 50 -18.88 -10.23 6.24
CA PRO A 50 -19.86 -10.08 5.17
C PRO A 50 -20.38 -11.43 4.68
N VAL A 51 -21.69 -11.59 4.68
CA VAL A 51 -22.37 -12.79 4.18
C VAL A 51 -22.88 -12.49 2.75
N PRO A 52 -22.69 -13.41 1.78
CA PRO A 52 -23.28 -13.26 0.46
C PRO A 52 -24.81 -13.20 0.54
N ASP A 53 -25.43 -12.31 -0.22
CA ASP A 53 -26.88 -12.31 -0.41
C ASP A 53 -27.36 -13.50 -1.26
N GLU A 54 -28.67 -13.61 -1.48
CA GLU A 54 -29.28 -14.69 -2.28
C GLU A 54 -28.75 -14.77 -3.74
N ASN A 55 -28.13 -13.69 -4.24
CA ASN A 55 -27.52 -13.62 -5.56
C ASN A 55 -26.00 -13.87 -5.52
N GLY A 56 -25.45 -14.26 -4.38
CA GLY A 56 -24.02 -14.44 -4.15
C GLY A 56 -23.23 -13.13 -4.08
N ARG A 57 -23.88 -11.98 -3.98
CA ARG A 57 -23.20 -10.69 -3.85
C ARG A 57 -22.85 -10.44 -2.39
N VAL A 58 -21.58 -10.18 -2.13
CA VAL A 58 -21.09 -9.82 -0.81
C VAL A 58 -21.14 -8.30 -0.67
N THR A 59 -21.93 -7.79 0.28
CA THR A 59 -21.99 -6.36 0.60
C THR A 59 -21.45 -6.12 2.00
N ILE A 60 -20.64 -5.07 2.15
CA ILE A 60 -20.10 -4.66 3.45
C ILE A 60 -21.15 -3.77 4.12
N ALA A 61 -21.57 -4.14 5.33
CA ALA A 61 -22.49 -3.32 6.11
C ALA A 61 -21.88 -1.93 6.39
N ARG A 62 -22.70 -0.88 6.43
CA ARG A 62 -22.21 0.51 6.56
C ARG A 62 -21.49 0.77 7.89
N ASP A 63 -21.83 0.02 8.92
CA ASP A 63 -21.28 0.04 10.26
C ASP A 63 -20.17 -1.00 10.48
N ALA A 64 -19.83 -1.78 9.45
CA ALA A 64 -18.79 -2.79 9.55
C ALA A 64 -17.41 -2.16 9.78
N LYS A 65 -16.66 -2.75 10.70
CA LYS A 65 -15.28 -2.36 10.98
C LYS A 65 -14.37 -3.08 10.00
N VAL A 66 -13.71 -2.30 9.15
CA VAL A 66 -12.69 -2.81 8.21
C VAL A 66 -11.32 -2.65 8.85
N GLN A 67 -10.59 -3.76 8.96
CA GLN A 67 -9.22 -3.79 9.48
C GLN A 67 -8.28 -4.39 8.44
N PHE A 68 -7.13 -3.75 8.27
CA PHE A 68 -6.06 -4.24 7.41
C PHE A 68 -5.00 -4.93 8.28
N PRO A 69 -4.89 -6.28 8.27
CA PRO A 69 -3.84 -6.97 8.98
C PRO A 69 -2.46 -6.53 8.47
N MET A 70 -1.52 -6.39 9.39
CA MET A 70 -0.13 -6.03 9.12
C MET A 70 0.78 -7.20 9.46
N LEU A 71 1.85 -7.37 8.67
CA LEU A 71 2.97 -8.21 9.04
C LEU A 71 3.77 -7.52 10.13
N SER A 72 4.19 -8.30 11.13
CA SER A 72 5.12 -7.86 12.16
C SER A 72 6.39 -8.71 12.03
N THR A 73 7.54 -8.06 11.95
CA THR A 73 8.85 -8.71 12.04
C THR A 73 9.20 -9.01 13.50
N GLU A 74 10.22 -9.84 13.74
CA GLU A 74 10.66 -10.21 15.10
C GLU A 74 11.08 -8.99 15.94
N ASP A 75 11.61 -7.95 15.29
CA ASP A 75 11.98 -6.68 15.91
C ASP A 75 10.80 -5.69 16.09
N GLY A 76 9.57 -6.14 15.81
CA GLY A 76 8.34 -5.38 16.04
C GLY A 76 7.98 -4.37 14.95
N ARG A 77 8.75 -4.28 13.85
CA ARG A 77 8.38 -3.41 12.71
C ARG A 77 7.13 -3.94 12.02
N LYS A 78 6.25 -3.02 11.62
CA LYS A 78 4.97 -3.35 11.00
C LYS A 78 4.91 -2.91 9.54
N PHE A 79 4.31 -3.74 8.70
CA PHE A 79 4.10 -3.46 7.28
C PHE A 79 2.73 -3.93 6.82
N PHE A 80 2.09 -3.18 5.93
CA PHE A 80 0.92 -3.68 5.21
C PHE A 80 1.33 -4.73 4.18
N MET A 81 0.40 -5.60 3.80
CA MET A 81 0.61 -6.61 2.77
C MET A 81 -0.06 -6.20 1.47
N ALA A 82 0.67 -6.42 0.37
CA ALA A 82 0.20 -6.21 -0.99
C ALA A 82 0.52 -7.46 -1.82
N PHE A 83 -0.50 -8.10 -2.38
CA PHE A 83 -0.32 -9.30 -3.21
C PHE A 83 -0.60 -8.98 -4.67
N THR A 84 0.25 -9.48 -5.58
CA THR A 84 0.08 -9.27 -7.02
C THR A 84 -1.09 -10.06 -7.60
N ASP A 85 -1.51 -11.12 -6.92
CA ASP A 85 -2.57 -12.04 -7.32
C ASP A 85 -2.99 -12.94 -6.14
N TRP A 86 -4.01 -13.78 -6.38
CA TRP A 86 -4.53 -14.72 -5.39
C TRP A 86 -3.57 -15.84 -5.02
N THR A 87 -2.66 -16.24 -5.92
CA THR A 87 -1.69 -17.30 -5.64
C THR A 87 -0.72 -16.85 -4.56
N GLU A 88 -0.20 -15.63 -4.68
CA GLU A 88 0.69 -15.01 -3.69
C GLU A 88 -0.02 -14.77 -2.35
N LEU A 89 -1.30 -14.41 -2.39
CA LEU A 89 -2.11 -14.27 -1.17
C LEU A 89 -2.31 -15.61 -0.45
N LYS A 90 -2.60 -16.68 -1.17
CA LYS A 90 -2.79 -18.03 -0.59
C LYS A 90 -1.52 -18.57 0.07
N ARG A 91 -0.33 -18.13 -0.38
CA ARG A 91 0.94 -18.45 0.30
C ARG A 91 1.04 -17.86 1.70
N TRP A 92 0.41 -16.71 1.95
CA TRP A 92 0.31 -16.16 3.30
C TRP A 92 -0.74 -16.88 4.12
N ARG A 93 -1.97 -16.99 3.58
CA ARG A 93 -3.09 -17.66 4.24
C ARG A 93 -4.02 -18.26 3.20
N ASP A 94 -4.12 -19.58 3.16
CA ASP A 94 -5.10 -20.29 2.33
C ASP A 94 -6.40 -20.45 3.11
N GLU A 95 -7.27 -19.44 3.00
CA GLU A 95 -8.58 -19.42 3.63
C GLU A 95 -9.67 -19.20 2.57
N GLU A 96 -10.67 -20.08 2.53
CA GLU A 96 -11.73 -20.05 1.50
C GLU A 96 -12.51 -18.74 1.46
N ASN A 97 -12.67 -18.09 2.61
CA ASN A 97 -13.43 -16.84 2.76
C ASN A 97 -12.53 -15.60 2.93
N GLN A 98 -11.26 -15.68 2.51
CA GLN A 98 -10.36 -14.54 2.62
C GLN A 98 -10.90 -13.33 1.84
N GLN A 99 -11.18 -12.26 2.57
CA GLN A 99 -11.64 -11.01 1.99
C GLN A 99 -10.47 -10.11 1.63
N THR A 100 -10.59 -9.41 0.51
CA THR A 100 -9.55 -8.54 -0.03
C THR A 100 -10.13 -7.25 -0.58
N PHE A 101 -9.32 -6.20 -0.56
CA PHE A 101 -9.52 -5.03 -1.42
C PHE A 101 -8.45 -4.99 -2.50
N ALA A 102 -8.86 -4.69 -3.73
CA ALA A 102 -7.95 -4.23 -4.76
C ALA A 102 -7.55 -2.78 -4.45
N MET A 103 -6.30 -2.60 -4.02
CA MET A 103 -5.71 -1.34 -3.60
C MET A 103 -4.63 -0.89 -4.56
N ASN A 104 -4.58 0.39 -4.91
CA ASN A 104 -3.47 0.95 -5.68
C ASN A 104 -2.44 1.65 -4.78
N PHE A 105 -1.39 2.19 -5.39
CA PHE A 105 -0.36 2.96 -4.69
C PHE A 105 -0.93 4.13 -3.86
N ASP A 106 -1.87 4.91 -4.42
CA ASP A 106 -2.44 6.07 -3.73
C ASP A 106 -3.28 5.64 -2.50
N ASP A 107 -3.94 4.47 -2.54
CA ASP A 107 -4.67 3.89 -1.41
C ASP A 107 -3.71 3.56 -0.24
N TYR A 108 -2.57 2.89 -0.53
CA TYR A 108 -1.53 2.62 0.48
C TYR A 108 -0.88 3.91 0.98
N ALA A 109 -0.62 4.88 0.12
CA ALA A 109 -0.11 6.19 0.52
C ALA A 109 -1.08 6.89 1.48
N GLY A 110 -2.38 6.79 1.22
CA GLY A 110 -3.43 7.23 2.12
C GLY A 110 -3.34 6.59 3.49
N MET A 111 -3.19 5.27 3.55
CA MET A 111 -3.09 4.52 4.82
C MET A 111 -1.79 4.79 5.59
N LEU A 112 -0.68 5.02 4.90
CA LEU A 112 0.62 5.25 5.53
C LEU A 112 0.81 6.68 6.01
N LEU A 113 0.40 7.66 5.19
CA LEU A 113 0.79 9.05 5.37
C LEU A 113 -0.31 9.92 6.00
N ARG A 114 -1.58 9.55 5.88
CA ARG A 114 -2.66 10.34 6.48
C ARG A 114 -2.77 10.06 7.97
N LYS A 115 -3.23 11.08 8.69
CA LYS A 115 -3.66 10.92 10.07
C LYS A 115 -5.06 10.31 10.10
N ASP A 116 -5.31 9.41 11.04
CA ASP A 116 -6.66 8.94 11.33
C ASP A 116 -7.52 10.05 11.95
N ALA A 117 -8.79 9.74 12.24
CA ALA A 117 -9.72 10.68 12.85
C ALA A 117 -9.28 11.18 14.24
N GLN A 118 -8.42 10.42 14.92
CA GLN A 118 -7.83 10.79 16.22
C GLN A 118 -6.49 11.53 16.07
N GLY A 119 -6.01 11.77 14.85
CA GLY A 119 -4.76 12.47 14.59
C GLY A 119 -3.51 11.58 14.64
N ASN A 120 -3.67 10.26 14.82
CA ASN A 120 -2.54 9.34 14.85
C ASN A 120 -2.09 9.00 13.44
N ILE A 121 -0.79 8.75 13.33
CA ILE A 121 -0.16 8.31 12.10
C ILE A 121 -0.08 6.79 12.14
N SER A 122 -0.26 6.13 10.99
CA SER A 122 -0.07 4.68 10.89
C SER A 122 1.32 4.26 11.39
N PRO A 123 1.42 3.24 12.26
CA PRO A 123 2.68 2.73 12.77
C PRO A 123 3.44 1.89 11.74
N ALA A 124 2.85 1.63 10.58
CA ALA A 124 3.50 0.86 9.53
C ALA A 124 4.67 1.66 8.91
N LEU A 125 5.78 0.96 8.70
CA LEU A 125 6.99 1.50 8.05
C LEU A 125 6.92 1.40 6.52
N GLY A 126 5.82 0.88 5.97
CA GLY A 126 5.63 0.68 4.55
C GLY A 126 4.64 -0.44 4.25
N PHE A 127 4.71 -0.98 3.04
CA PHE A 127 4.02 -2.20 2.65
C PHE A 127 4.99 -3.15 1.95
N VAL A 128 4.71 -4.45 2.04
CA VAL A 128 5.51 -5.49 1.41
C VAL A 128 4.70 -6.12 0.27
N ILE A 129 5.30 -6.15 -0.91
CA ILE A 129 4.75 -6.81 -2.08
C ILE A 129 5.18 -8.28 -2.06
N ASN A 130 4.20 -9.18 -2.10
CA ASN A 130 4.38 -10.63 -2.10
C ASN A 130 5.34 -11.10 -0.98
N PRO A 131 5.00 -10.89 0.31
CA PRO A 131 5.90 -11.14 1.44
C PRO A 131 6.47 -12.57 1.51
N PHE A 132 5.76 -13.56 0.98
CA PHE A 132 6.17 -14.98 0.94
C PHE A 132 6.62 -15.44 -0.46
N GLY A 133 6.88 -14.50 -1.37
CA GLY A 133 7.32 -14.74 -2.73
C GLY A 133 8.37 -13.72 -3.15
N GLY A 134 7.96 -12.70 -3.92
CA GLY A 134 8.85 -11.64 -4.41
C GLY A 134 9.57 -10.86 -3.30
N ASN A 135 8.89 -10.67 -2.15
CA ASN A 135 9.32 -9.99 -0.93
C ASN A 135 10.01 -8.64 -1.19
N ILE A 136 9.27 -7.70 -1.77
CA ILE A 136 9.77 -6.34 -2.02
C ILE A 136 9.17 -5.37 -1.02
N VAL A 137 10.03 -4.71 -0.24
CA VAL A 137 9.62 -3.71 0.74
C VAL A 137 9.52 -2.35 0.07
N VAL A 138 8.32 -1.78 0.07
CA VAL A 138 8.08 -0.38 -0.30
C VAL A 138 7.96 0.44 0.98
N THR A 139 9.02 1.18 1.31
CA THR A 139 9.07 1.93 2.58
C THR A 139 8.19 3.17 2.56
N ARG A 140 7.82 3.63 3.75
CA ARG A 140 7.07 4.87 3.97
C ARG A 140 7.77 6.07 3.33
N GLU A 141 9.09 6.14 3.42
CA GLU A 141 9.92 7.21 2.84
C GLU A 141 9.87 7.18 1.32
N MET A 142 9.91 5.98 0.72
CA MET A 142 9.77 5.81 -0.72
C MET A 142 8.39 6.29 -1.19
N VAL A 143 7.32 5.90 -0.46
CA VAL A 143 5.95 6.36 -0.75
C VAL A 143 5.85 7.88 -0.66
N ALA A 144 6.37 8.49 0.40
CA ALA A 144 6.38 9.93 0.57
C ALA A 144 7.14 10.64 -0.57
N SER A 145 8.31 10.12 -0.95
CA SER A 145 9.12 10.65 -2.05
C SER A 145 8.38 10.60 -3.40
N MET A 146 7.70 9.50 -3.69
CA MET A 146 6.93 9.35 -4.93
C MET A 146 5.72 10.30 -4.96
N ILE A 147 4.99 10.46 -3.85
CA ILE A 147 3.88 11.42 -3.75
C ILE A 147 4.41 12.85 -3.95
N ALA A 148 5.53 13.21 -3.33
CA ALA A 148 6.16 14.51 -3.50
C ALA A 148 6.55 14.77 -4.96
N ALA A 149 7.15 13.77 -5.63
CA ALA A 149 7.49 13.87 -7.05
C ALA A 149 6.24 14.06 -7.94
N LYS A 150 5.17 13.30 -7.68
CA LYS A 150 3.88 13.41 -8.40
C LYS A 150 3.23 14.79 -8.21
N LEU A 151 3.27 15.35 -6.99
CA LEU A 151 2.75 16.70 -6.71
C LEU A 151 3.58 17.77 -7.43
N LYS A 152 4.92 17.65 -7.41
CA LYS A 152 5.83 18.55 -8.11
C LYS A 152 5.58 18.53 -9.62
N ALA A 153 5.45 17.34 -10.21
CA ALA A 153 5.13 17.20 -11.64
C ALA A 153 3.76 17.79 -12.01
N ALA A 154 2.80 17.76 -11.09
CA ALA A 154 1.47 18.35 -11.26
C ALA A 154 1.41 19.86 -10.92
N GLY A 155 2.54 20.51 -10.62
CA GLY A 155 2.59 21.93 -10.24
C GLY A 155 1.91 22.25 -8.90
N ARG A 156 1.72 21.24 -8.03
CA ARG A 156 1.07 21.39 -6.73
C ARG A 156 2.10 21.56 -5.60
N PRO A 157 1.77 22.30 -4.53
CA PRO A 157 2.66 22.43 -3.38
C PRO A 157 2.92 21.06 -2.74
N VAL A 158 4.19 20.80 -2.43
CA VAL A 158 4.67 19.56 -1.81
C VAL A 158 4.67 19.74 -0.29
N PRO A 159 4.03 18.86 0.49
CA PRO A 159 4.12 18.91 1.95
C PRO A 159 5.55 18.61 2.43
N PRO A 160 5.99 19.19 3.56
CA PRO A 160 7.33 18.96 4.10
C PRO A 160 7.53 17.47 4.46
N ALA A 161 8.74 16.97 4.26
CA ALA A 161 9.09 15.57 4.53
C ALA A 161 8.90 15.24 6.03
N PRO A 162 8.46 14.02 6.38
CA PRO A 162 8.36 13.59 7.77
C PRO A 162 9.73 13.69 8.46
N GLY A 163 9.83 14.47 9.54
CA GLY A 163 11.06 14.62 10.32
C GLY A 163 11.91 15.86 10.00
N THR A 164 11.51 16.72 9.06
CA THR A 164 12.17 18.03 8.88
C THR A 164 11.73 18.98 10.01
N PRO A 165 12.62 19.49 10.87
CA PRO A 165 12.28 20.57 11.79
C PRO A 165 11.73 21.74 10.97
N GLY A 166 10.59 22.29 11.39
CA GLY A 166 9.96 23.42 10.70
C GLY A 166 10.99 24.52 10.46
N ALA A 167 11.16 24.92 9.21
CA ALA A 167 12.03 26.04 8.85
C ALA A 167 11.61 27.27 9.69
N PRO A 168 12.56 27.99 10.30
CA PRO A 168 12.25 29.21 11.04
C PRO A 168 11.53 30.18 10.09
N THR A 169 10.30 30.55 10.43
CA THR A 169 9.62 31.68 9.80
C THR A 169 10.49 32.91 9.99
N GLN A 170 11.12 33.39 8.91
CA GLN A 170 11.82 34.67 8.92
C GLN A 170 10.81 35.76 9.30
N PRO A 171 11.07 36.58 10.32
CA PRO A 171 10.23 37.73 10.61
C PRO A 171 10.37 38.74 9.47
N LYS A 172 9.24 39.16 8.91
CA LYS A 172 9.17 40.30 7.98
C LYS A 172 9.71 41.54 8.71
N GLN A 173 10.82 42.08 8.22
CA GLN A 173 11.24 43.43 8.59
C GLN A 173 10.25 44.43 7.95
N GLN A 174 9.75 45.34 8.79
CA GLN A 174 9.05 46.55 8.37
C GLN A 174 10.06 47.61 7.97
#